data_AF-A0A7D9HUM4-F1
#
_entry.id   AF-A0A7D9HUM4-F1
#
_cell.length_a   1.000
_cell.length_b   1.000
_cell.length_c   1.000
_cell.angle_alpha   90.00
_cell.angle_beta   90.00
_cell.angle_gamma   90.00
#
_symmetry.space_group_name_H-M   'P 1'
#
loop_
_entity.id
_entity.type
_entity.pdbx_description
1 polymer ?
#
loop_
_entity_poly.entity_id
_entity_poly.type
_entity_poly.pdbx_seq_one_letter_code
_entity_poly.pdbx_strand_id
1 'polypeptide(L)'
;MNLSIFFPLLVAVFAGLGEARVLDVCRLPADLGSCRGSLPRYYYDAKEKKCKKFAYGGCRGNTNRFLNEGECKKACECNKVCTFDYKPVCGSDSVTYPNKCGLEIATCKSGGEISLAYEGECRKSEQKCDKPCIRIYLPVCGSDGHTYPNSCVMKVEACRKNEDISVEHKGECKKNCDKPCLRIYQPVCGSDGHTYPNSCVMKVEACRKNEDISVEHKGECNDEKPQNK
;
A
#
# COMPACT_ATOMS: atom_id res chain seq x y z
N MET A 1 5.71 -57.01 -0.28
CA MET A 1 7.12 -56.58 -0.41
C MET A 1 7.09 -55.06 -0.61
N ASN A 2 6.92 -54.28 0.46
CA ASN A 2 8.02 -53.72 1.26
C ASN A 2 9.15 -53.15 0.39
N LEU A 3 9.24 -51.81 0.30
CA LEU A 3 10.15 -51.10 1.20
C LEU A 3 9.81 -49.60 1.26
N SER A 4 8.97 -49.23 2.21
CA SER A 4 8.94 -47.88 2.78
C SER A 4 10.25 -47.69 3.55
N ILE A 5 11.18 -46.92 3.00
CA ILE A 5 12.39 -46.53 3.74
C ILE A 5 12.06 -45.26 4.53
N PHE A 6 11.72 -45.48 5.80
CA PHE A 6 11.93 -44.52 6.87
C PHE A 6 13.38 -44.04 6.84
N PHE A 7 13.61 -42.75 6.57
CA PHE A 7 14.84 -42.08 7.00
C PHE A 7 14.51 -41.18 8.20
N PRO A 8 15.28 -41.31 9.30
CA PRO A 8 14.83 -40.97 10.64
C PRO A 8 15.07 -39.49 10.96
N LEU A 9 14.43 -39.04 12.04
CA LEU A 9 14.75 -37.81 12.76
C LEU A 9 16.27 -37.58 12.85
N LEU A 10 16.77 -36.61 12.09
CA LEU A 10 17.96 -35.86 12.50
C LEU A 10 17.65 -34.38 12.31
N VAL A 11 17.53 -33.72 13.45
CA VAL A 11 17.41 -32.29 13.63
C VAL A 11 18.55 -31.61 12.89
N ALA A 12 18.25 -30.96 11.77
CA ALA A 12 19.11 -29.95 11.18
C ALA A 12 18.37 -28.62 11.24
N VAL A 13 18.51 -27.96 12.39
CA VAL A 13 18.27 -26.53 12.56
C VAL A 13 19.17 -25.82 11.55
N PHE A 14 18.62 -25.42 10.41
CA PHE A 14 19.16 -24.34 9.60
C PHE A 14 18.29 -23.10 9.79
N ALA A 15 18.17 -22.69 11.05
CA ALA A 15 17.90 -21.31 11.40
C ALA A 15 19.26 -20.68 11.77
N GLY A 16 19.65 -19.61 11.06
CA GLY A 16 20.72 -18.72 11.53
C GLY A 16 21.98 -18.66 10.68
N LEU A 17 21.90 -18.02 9.52
CA LEU A 17 23.02 -17.26 8.96
C LEU A 17 22.53 -15.84 8.70
N GLY A 18 22.19 -15.16 9.79
CA GLY A 18 21.63 -13.82 9.72
C GLY A 18 21.29 -13.23 11.07
N GLU A 19 22.13 -13.42 12.10
CA GLU A 19 22.21 -12.51 13.25
C GLU A 19 23.39 -12.90 14.17
N ALA A 20 24.01 -11.88 14.79
CA ALA A 20 25.13 -11.91 15.75
C ALA A 20 26.57 -11.69 15.21
N ARG A 21 26.85 -10.54 14.59
CA ARG A 21 28.21 -9.93 14.55
C ARG A 21 28.25 -8.41 14.71
N VAL A 22 27.28 -7.80 15.40
CA VAL A 22 27.24 -6.32 15.57
C VAL A 22 27.62 -5.88 16.99
N LEU A 23 27.71 -6.79 17.97
CA LEU A 23 27.97 -6.43 19.38
C LEU A 23 29.40 -6.68 19.86
N ASP A 24 30.29 -7.18 19.01
CA ASP A 24 31.65 -7.56 19.42
C ASP A 24 32.64 -6.38 19.32
N VAL A 25 32.55 -5.56 18.25
CA VAL A 25 33.45 -4.43 18.03
C VAL A 25 33.46 -3.46 19.22
N CYS A 26 32.29 -3.12 19.75
CA CYS A 26 32.13 -2.18 20.85
C CYS A 26 32.55 -2.75 22.23
N ARG A 27 33.02 -4.00 22.29
CA ARG A 27 33.55 -4.62 23.51
C ARG A 27 35.08 -4.75 23.50
N LEU A 28 35.71 -4.55 22.35
CA LEU A 28 37.15 -4.64 22.20
C LEU A 28 37.83 -3.41 22.86
N PRO A 29 39.04 -3.55 23.41
CA PRO A 29 39.80 -2.42 23.94
C PRO A 29 40.29 -1.49 22.81
N ALA A 30 40.70 -0.27 23.14
CA ALA A 30 41.47 0.56 22.21
C ALA A 30 42.82 -0.11 21.92
N ASP A 31 43.12 -0.34 20.65
CA ASP A 31 44.38 -0.96 20.23
C ASP A 31 45.13 -0.03 19.27
N LEU A 32 46.27 0.47 19.74
CA LEU A 32 47.14 1.38 18.98
C LEU A 32 47.83 0.66 17.81
N GLY A 33 47.93 -0.67 17.83
CA GLY A 33 48.71 -1.43 16.89
C GLY A 33 50.22 -1.32 17.13
N SER A 34 51.01 -1.90 16.22
CA SER A 34 52.47 -2.02 16.40
C SER A 34 53.29 -0.92 15.71
N CYS A 35 52.67 -0.10 14.87
CA CYS A 35 53.34 0.98 14.14
C CYS A 35 53.46 2.26 14.98
N ARG A 36 54.36 3.17 14.61
CA ARG A 36 54.71 4.39 15.37
C ARG A 36 54.05 5.68 14.85
N GLY A 37 53.01 5.56 14.02
CA GLY A 37 52.21 6.71 13.58
C GLY A 37 51.35 7.28 14.72
N SER A 38 50.79 8.46 14.49
CA SER A 38 49.84 9.09 15.42
C SER A 38 48.64 9.60 14.65
N LEU A 39 47.78 8.67 14.24
CA LEU A 39 46.57 8.98 13.48
C LEU A 39 45.39 9.16 14.44
N PRO A 40 44.73 10.33 14.48
CA PRO A 40 43.57 10.53 15.34
C PRO A 40 42.42 9.64 14.90
N ARG A 41 41.91 8.82 15.81
CA ARG A 41 40.76 7.92 15.61
C ARG A 41 39.86 7.93 16.84
N TYR A 42 38.68 7.35 16.72
CA TYR A 42 37.75 7.16 17.83
C TYR A 42 37.60 5.68 18.16
N TYR A 43 37.44 5.34 19.43
CA TYR A 43 37.08 4.00 19.89
C TYR A 43 35.92 4.12 20.89
N TYR A 44 35.16 3.06 21.06
CA TYR A 44 34.12 2.99 22.09
C TYR A 44 34.69 2.43 23.39
N ASP A 45 34.60 3.19 24.47
CA ASP A 45 34.92 2.74 25.82
C ASP A 45 33.68 2.09 26.44
N ALA A 46 33.69 0.75 26.56
CA ALA A 46 32.57 0.01 27.12
C ALA A 46 32.34 0.25 28.62
N LYS A 47 33.37 0.70 29.36
CA LYS A 47 33.25 0.98 30.80
C LYS A 47 32.52 2.30 31.04
N GLU A 48 32.91 3.32 30.29
CA GLU A 48 32.29 4.65 30.36
C GLU A 48 31.09 4.81 29.42
N LYS A 49 30.85 3.82 28.55
CA LYS A 49 29.81 3.81 27.51
C LYS A 49 29.88 5.03 26.60
N LYS A 50 31.09 5.44 26.21
CA LYS A 50 31.33 6.65 25.42
C LYS A 50 32.39 6.44 24.34
N CYS A 51 32.16 7.05 23.19
CA CYS A 51 33.17 7.21 22.16
C CYS A 51 34.26 8.22 22.57
N LYS A 52 35.52 7.81 22.53
CA LYS A 52 36.70 8.60 22.91
C LYS A 52 37.74 8.63 21.80
N LYS A 53 38.53 9.70 21.74
CA LYS A 53 39.65 9.82 20.79
C LYS A 53 40.85 9.00 21.29
N PHE A 54 41.60 8.43 20.36
CA PHE A 54 42.91 7.81 20.62
C PHE A 54 43.85 7.96 19.42
N ALA A 55 45.15 7.82 19.65
CA ALA A 55 46.19 7.89 18.62
C ALA A 55 46.50 6.48 18.09
N TYR A 56 46.02 6.17 16.89
CA TYR A 56 46.28 4.89 16.23
C TYR A 56 47.64 4.91 15.52
N GLY A 57 48.43 3.85 15.73
CA GLY A 57 49.79 3.67 15.24
C GLY A 57 49.93 3.54 13.72
N GLY A 58 48.83 3.33 12.99
CA GLY A 58 48.80 3.27 11.52
C GLY A 58 48.84 1.88 10.90
N CYS A 59 49.07 0.82 11.69
CA CYS A 59 48.96 -0.56 11.22
C CYS A 59 48.49 -1.52 12.32
N ARG A 60 47.94 -2.68 11.91
CA ARG A 60 47.38 -3.71 12.81
C ARG A 60 46.24 -3.15 13.69
N GLY A 61 46.17 -3.56 14.95
CA GLY A 61 45.11 -3.20 15.87
C GLY A 61 43.82 -4.00 15.65
N ASN A 62 42.75 -3.57 16.31
CA ASN A 62 41.42 -4.17 16.20
C ASN A 62 40.39 -3.21 15.56
N THR A 63 39.15 -3.69 15.45
CA THR A 63 38.06 -3.01 14.74
C THR A 63 37.36 -1.93 15.57
N ASN A 64 37.61 -1.81 16.87
CA ASN A 64 37.08 -0.71 17.70
C ASN A 64 37.83 0.59 17.41
N ARG A 65 37.75 1.03 16.15
CA ARG A 65 38.51 2.14 15.57
C ARG A 65 37.71 2.75 14.44
N PHE A 66 37.16 3.92 14.70
CA PHE A 66 36.30 4.70 13.82
C PHE A 66 37.02 5.96 13.36
N LEU A 67 36.64 6.49 12.19
CA LEU A 67 37.27 7.68 11.62
C LEU A 67 36.85 8.94 12.39
N ASN A 68 35.57 9.03 12.74
CA ASN A 68 35.00 10.17 13.44
C ASN A 68 34.07 9.72 14.59
N GLU A 69 33.68 10.67 15.44
CA GLU A 69 32.82 10.42 16.59
C GLU A 69 31.45 9.89 16.19
N GLY A 70 30.88 10.41 15.10
CA GLY A 70 29.57 10.02 14.59
C GLY A 70 29.52 8.54 14.20
N GLU A 71 30.52 8.04 13.48
CA GLU A 71 30.64 6.62 13.13
C GLU A 71 30.70 5.73 14.38
N CYS A 72 31.50 6.12 15.37
CA CYS A 72 31.60 5.39 16.62
C CYS A 72 30.25 5.35 17.36
N LYS A 73 29.57 6.50 17.46
CA LYS A 73 28.26 6.61 18.11
C LYS A 73 27.21 5.77 17.41
N LYS A 74 27.14 5.82 16.09
CA LYS A 74 26.22 5.01 15.29
C LYS A 74 26.46 3.51 15.48
N ALA A 75 27.73 3.10 15.57
CA ALA A 75 28.10 1.70 15.77
C ALA A 75 27.80 1.20 17.19
N CYS A 76 28.07 2.01 18.22
CA CYS A 76 28.17 1.53 19.59
C CYS A 76 27.22 2.19 20.61
N GLU A 77 26.70 3.39 20.35
CA GLU A 77 25.81 4.11 21.28
C GLU A 77 24.33 4.05 20.86
N CYS A 78 24.04 3.97 19.56
CA CYS A 78 22.67 4.03 19.05
C CYS A 78 21.88 2.73 19.17
N ASN A 79 22.53 1.59 19.42
CA ASN A 79 21.85 0.30 19.52
C ASN A 79 21.27 0.13 20.94
N LYS A 80 19.97 0.42 21.08
CA LYS A 80 19.21 0.16 22.31
C LYS A 80 18.53 -1.21 22.24
N VAL A 81 18.35 -1.85 23.39
CA VAL A 81 17.48 -3.02 23.50
C VAL A 81 16.04 -2.51 23.51
N CYS A 82 15.25 -2.91 22.51
CA CYS A 82 13.84 -2.58 22.43
C CYS A 82 12.97 -3.78 22.81
N THR A 83 11.79 -3.52 23.34
CA THR A 83 10.72 -4.52 23.43
C THR A 83 10.08 -4.71 22.04
N PHE A 84 9.49 -5.89 21.81
CA PHE A 84 8.76 -6.20 20.58
C PHE A 84 7.32 -5.68 20.58
N ASP A 85 7.01 -4.70 21.44
CA ASP A 85 5.68 -4.10 21.50
C ASP A 85 5.38 -3.39 20.19
N TYR A 86 4.37 -3.86 19.46
CA TYR A 86 3.95 -3.22 18.22
C TYR A 86 2.99 -2.07 18.54
N LYS A 87 3.53 -0.84 18.53
CA LYS A 87 2.82 0.43 18.77
C LYS A 87 3.35 1.45 17.76
N PRO A 88 2.89 1.39 16.50
CA PRO A 88 3.56 2.03 15.39
C PRO A 88 3.58 3.56 15.52
N VAL A 89 4.63 4.17 14.98
CA VAL A 89 4.78 5.62 14.89
C VAL A 89 5.29 6.01 13.50
N CYS A 90 4.90 7.18 13.02
CA CYS A 90 5.37 7.73 11.75
C CYS A 90 6.51 8.71 12.00
N GLY A 91 7.65 8.48 11.36
CA GLY A 91 8.78 9.41 11.37
C GLY A 91 8.58 10.57 10.39
N SER A 92 9.33 11.66 10.60
CA SER A 92 9.39 12.80 9.67
C SER A 92 9.97 12.45 8.30
N ASP A 93 10.60 11.29 8.18
CA ASP A 93 11.10 10.65 6.96
C ASP A 93 10.03 9.82 6.23
N SER A 94 8.78 9.87 6.68
CA SER A 94 7.66 9.08 6.15
C SER A 94 7.84 7.57 6.25
N VAL A 95 8.69 7.13 7.20
CA VAL A 95 8.88 5.70 7.51
C VAL A 95 8.07 5.33 8.75
N THR A 96 7.34 4.22 8.65
CA THR A 96 6.66 3.61 9.80
C THR A 96 7.67 2.84 10.65
N TYR A 97 7.81 3.21 11.91
CA TYR A 97 8.63 2.51 12.89
C TYR A 97 7.74 1.60 13.76
N PRO A 98 8.17 0.36 14.09
CA PRO A 98 7.36 -0.59 14.86
C PRO A 98 6.90 -0.06 16.22
N ASN A 99 7.74 0.78 16.82
CA ASN A 99 7.45 1.52 18.04
C ASN A 99 8.41 2.72 18.20
N LYS A 100 8.17 3.51 19.24
CA LYS A 100 8.99 4.67 19.61
C LYS A 100 10.47 4.31 19.83
N CYS A 101 10.79 3.12 20.36
CA CYS A 101 12.17 2.68 20.52
C CYS A 101 12.87 2.50 19.16
N GLY A 102 12.18 1.89 18.19
CA GLY A 102 12.66 1.79 16.80
C GLY A 102 12.93 3.17 16.17
N LEU A 103 12.03 4.14 16.38
CA LEU A 103 12.21 5.52 15.93
C LEU A 103 13.43 6.17 16.58
N GLU A 104 13.61 6.04 17.91
CA GLU A 104 14.77 6.63 18.61
C GLU A 104 16.12 6.08 18.12
N ILE A 105 16.18 4.78 17.80
CA ILE A 105 17.39 4.18 17.22
C ILE A 105 17.68 4.81 15.86
N ALA A 106 16.65 5.00 15.03
CA ALA A 106 16.80 5.64 13.72
C ALA A 106 17.21 7.11 13.85
N THR A 107 16.59 7.88 14.75
CA THR A 107 16.98 9.25 15.10
C THR A 107 18.45 9.32 15.52
N CYS A 108 18.92 8.40 16.37
CA CYS A 108 20.32 8.37 16.76
C CYS A 108 21.24 8.07 15.56
N LYS A 109 20.85 7.13 14.70
CA LYS A 109 21.63 6.74 13.51
C LYS A 109 21.65 7.82 12.42
N SER A 110 20.63 8.67 12.33
CA SER A 110 20.63 9.84 11.45
C SER A 110 21.32 11.05 12.06
N GLY A 111 21.72 11.01 13.34
CA GLY A 111 22.32 12.16 14.01
C GLY A 111 21.30 13.22 14.45
N GLY A 112 20.03 12.83 14.61
CA GLY A 112 18.95 13.69 15.09
C GLY A 112 18.04 14.25 14.01
N GLU A 113 18.24 13.91 12.74
CA GLU A 113 17.46 14.44 11.62
C GLU A 113 16.01 13.91 11.58
N ILE A 114 15.80 12.69 12.08
CA ILE A 114 14.49 12.03 12.07
C ILE A 114 13.77 12.34 13.38
N SER A 115 12.59 12.93 13.30
CA SER A 115 11.71 13.21 14.45
C SER A 115 10.38 12.46 14.33
N LEU A 116 9.60 12.44 15.41
CA LEU A 116 8.24 11.91 15.38
C LEU A 116 7.34 12.87 14.57
N ALA A 117 6.75 12.39 13.49
CA ALA A 117 5.73 13.14 12.76
C ALA A 117 4.37 13.01 13.44
N TYR A 118 3.90 11.79 13.67
CA TYR A 118 2.66 11.49 14.37
C TYR A 118 2.61 10.03 14.86
N GLU A 119 1.72 9.74 15.80
CA GLU A 119 1.47 8.38 16.29
C GLU A 119 0.63 7.56 15.28
N GLY A 120 0.91 6.26 15.19
CA GLY A 120 0.33 5.37 14.20
C GLY A 120 1.26 5.12 13.01
N GLU A 121 0.83 4.24 12.10
CA GLU A 121 1.56 3.99 10.86
C GLU A 121 1.57 5.23 9.96
N CYS A 122 2.66 5.42 9.19
CA CYS A 122 2.66 6.44 8.17
C CYS A 122 1.54 6.17 7.17
N ARG A 123 0.68 7.17 6.98
CA ARG A 123 -0.37 7.16 5.97
C ARG A 123 0.32 7.05 4.61
N LYS A 124 -0.07 6.09 3.79
CA LYS A 124 0.40 5.91 2.40
C LYS A 124 -0.06 7.04 1.45
N SER A 125 -0.34 8.23 1.97
CA SER A 125 -0.94 9.35 1.25
C SER A 125 -0.11 10.62 1.40
N GLU A 126 1.05 10.64 0.76
CA GLU A 126 1.19 11.59 -0.35
C GLU A 126 1.11 10.83 -1.67
N GLN A 127 -0.02 10.15 -1.91
CA GLN A 127 -0.39 9.78 -3.27
C GLN A 127 -0.96 11.05 -3.91
N LYS A 128 -0.13 11.73 -4.70
CA LYS A 128 -0.58 12.82 -5.57
C LYS A 128 -1.48 12.21 -6.67
N CYS A 129 -2.73 11.93 -6.30
CA CYS A 129 -3.73 11.36 -7.20
C CYS A 129 -4.14 12.34 -8.29
N ASP A 130 -3.96 13.65 -8.04
CA ASP A 130 -4.26 14.72 -8.97
C ASP A 130 -3.23 14.79 -10.10
N LYS A 131 -3.36 13.85 -11.03
CA LYS A 131 -2.67 13.85 -12.31
C LYS A 131 -3.56 14.56 -13.34
N PRO A 132 -3.04 15.54 -14.10
CA PRO A 132 -3.84 16.20 -15.13
C PRO A 132 -4.21 15.20 -16.24
N CYS A 133 -5.50 15.09 -16.53
CA CYS A 133 -6.01 14.28 -17.62
C CYS A 133 -6.46 15.16 -18.78
N ILE A 134 -6.13 14.77 -20.01
CA ILE A 134 -6.76 15.34 -21.20
C ILE A 134 -8.26 14.98 -21.19
N ARG A 135 -9.12 15.91 -21.59
CA ARG A 135 -10.58 15.73 -21.66
C ARG A 135 -11.01 14.99 -22.93
N ILE A 136 -10.28 13.95 -23.30
CA ILE A 136 -10.65 13.08 -24.43
C ILE A 136 -11.70 12.07 -23.98
N TYR A 137 -12.71 11.84 -24.81
CA TYR A 137 -13.74 10.83 -24.57
C TYR A 137 -13.38 9.53 -25.29
N LEU A 138 -12.68 8.63 -24.59
CA LEU A 138 -12.33 7.28 -25.03
C LEU A 138 -12.73 6.32 -23.91
N PRO A 139 -14.02 5.97 -23.81
CA PRO A 139 -14.56 5.38 -22.59
C PRO A 139 -14.01 3.98 -22.30
N VAL A 140 -13.92 3.66 -21.02
CA VAL A 140 -13.58 2.33 -20.51
C VAL A 140 -14.57 1.89 -19.44
N CYS A 141 -14.89 0.60 -19.41
CA CYS A 141 -15.65 0.00 -18.34
C CYS A 141 -14.67 -0.50 -17.27
N GLY A 142 -14.79 0.02 -16.06
CA GLY A 142 -14.01 -0.44 -14.92
C GLY A 142 -14.54 -1.76 -14.36
N SER A 143 -13.68 -2.50 -13.67
CA SER A 143 -14.05 -3.72 -12.94
C SER A 143 -15.06 -3.48 -11.80
N ASP A 144 -15.34 -2.23 -11.49
CA ASP A 144 -16.38 -1.76 -10.57
C ASP A 144 -17.75 -1.55 -11.26
N GLY A 145 -17.86 -1.87 -12.55
CA GLY A 145 -19.06 -1.69 -13.36
C GLY A 145 -19.37 -0.23 -13.72
N HIS A 146 -18.45 0.70 -13.49
CA HIS A 146 -18.63 2.11 -13.84
C HIS A 146 -17.94 2.46 -15.17
N THR A 147 -18.61 3.29 -15.97
CA THR A 147 -18.06 3.88 -17.19
C THR A 147 -17.23 5.10 -16.85
N TYR A 148 -15.97 5.11 -17.30
CA TYR A 148 -15.06 6.25 -17.15
C TYR A 148 -14.84 6.95 -18.49
N PRO A 149 -14.79 8.31 -18.54
CA PRO A 149 -14.60 9.07 -19.79
C PRO A 149 -13.32 8.70 -20.55
N ASN A 150 -12.28 8.33 -19.81
CA ASN A 150 -11.06 7.73 -20.31
C ASN A 150 -10.31 7.03 -19.17
N SER A 151 -9.31 6.23 -19.53
CA SER A 151 -8.48 5.49 -18.57
C SER A 151 -7.67 6.38 -17.61
N CYS A 152 -7.40 7.65 -17.96
CA CYS A 152 -6.70 8.57 -17.06
C CYS A 152 -7.60 8.93 -15.88
N VAL A 153 -8.85 9.34 -16.16
CA VAL A 153 -9.85 9.69 -15.14
C VAL A 153 -10.10 8.48 -14.22
N MET A 154 -10.26 7.27 -14.78
CA MET A 154 -10.40 6.03 -14.01
C MET A 154 -9.29 5.84 -12.97
N LYS A 155 -8.02 6.00 -13.38
CA LYS A 155 -6.87 5.82 -12.47
C LYS A 155 -6.80 6.90 -11.39
N VAL A 156 -7.19 8.13 -11.71
CA VAL A 156 -7.23 9.24 -10.75
C VAL A 156 -8.30 8.97 -9.69
N GLU A 157 -9.49 8.52 -10.11
CA GLU A 157 -10.57 8.20 -9.18
C GLU A 157 -10.27 6.96 -8.32
N ALA A 158 -9.73 5.91 -8.92
CA ALA A 158 -9.24 4.72 -8.20
C ALA A 158 -8.21 5.11 -7.12
N CYS A 159 -7.25 5.97 -7.48
CA CYS A 159 -6.27 6.51 -6.54
C CYS A 159 -6.93 7.31 -5.39
N ARG A 160 -7.86 8.22 -5.72
CA ARG A 160 -8.54 9.06 -4.71
C ARG A 160 -9.39 8.24 -3.73
N LYS A 161 -9.97 7.15 -4.19
CA LYS A 161 -10.75 6.21 -3.37
C LYS A 161 -9.90 5.13 -2.70
N ASN A 162 -8.60 5.06 -3.03
CA ASN A 162 -7.71 3.97 -2.63
C ASN A 162 -8.30 2.58 -2.98
N GLU A 163 -8.91 2.50 -4.16
CA GLU A 163 -9.48 1.29 -4.75
C GLU A 163 -8.60 0.80 -5.90
N ASP A 164 -8.60 -0.52 -6.14
CA ASP A 164 -7.93 -1.11 -7.29
C ASP A 164 -8.95 -1.37 -8.40
N ILE A 165 -9.08 -0.41 -9.32
CA ILE A 165 -10.02 -0.46 -10.46
C ILE A 165 -9.22 -0.76 -11.73
N SER A 166 -9.51 -1.89 -12.35
CA SER A 166 -8.91 -2.31 -13.62
C SER A 166 -9.87 -2.09 -14.79
N VAL A 167 -9.36 -2.02 -16.02
CA VAL A 167 -10.23 -1.97 -17.20
C VAL A 167 -10.76 -3.37 -17.47
N GLU A 168 -12.07 -3.56 -17.34
CA GLU A 168 -12.75 -4.79 -17.73
C GLU A 168 -12.83 -4.91 -19.25
N HIS A 169 -13.32 -3.86 -19.91
CA HIS A 169 -13.31 -3.77 -21.38
C HIS A 169 -13.29 -2.32 -21.89
N LYS A 170 -12.95 -2.17 -23.17
CA LYS A 170 -13.02 -0.89 -23.88
C LYS A 170 -14.47 -0.52 -24.17
N GLY A 171 -14.79 0.77 -24.15
CA GLY A 171 -16.16 1.28 -24.30
C GLY A 171 -16.87 1.45 -22.96
N GLU A 172 -18.10 1.94 -23.01
CA GLU A 172 -18.95 2.10 -21.84
C GLU A 172 -19.42 0.75 -21.30
N CYS A 173 -19.62 0.64 -20.00
CA CYS A 173 -20.19 -0.56 -19.39
C CYS A 173 -21.55 -0.89 -20.02
N LYS A 174 -21.75 -2.16 -20.36
CA LYS A 174 -23.05 -2.63 -20.87
C LYS A 174 -24.05 -2.62 -19.73
N LYS A 175 -25.15 -1.88 -19.87
CA LYS A 175 -26.29 -2.01 -18.96
C LYS A 175 -26.83 -3.43 -19.08
N ASN A 176 -26.91 -4.15 -17.96
CA ASN A 176 -27.57 -5.46 -17.95
C ASN A 176 -29.10 -5.24 -18.04
N CYS A 177 -29.60 -5.24 -19.27
CA CYS A 177 -31.00 -5.05 -19.58
C CYS A 177 -31.79 -6.35 -19.60
N ASP A 178 -31.12 -7.51 -19.54
CA ASP A 178 -31.75 -8.83 -19.66
C ASP A 178 -32.35 -9.26 -18.32
N LYS A 179 -33.44 -8.58 -17.94
CA LYS A 179 -34.27 -8.95 -16.80
C LYS A 179 -35.38 -9.90 -17.28
N PRO A 180 -35.56 -11.07 -16.63
CA PRO A 180 -36.65 -11.97 -17.00
C PRO A 180 -38.00 -11.33 -16.67
N CYS A 181 -38.89 -11.28 -17.66
CA CYS A 181 -40.26 -10.80 -17.50
C CYS A 181 -41.24 -11.98 -17.50
N LEU A 182 -42.25 -11.92 -16.64
CA LEU A 182 -43.39 -12.83 -16.69
C LEU A 182 -44.14 -12.59 -18.01
N ARG A 183 -44.58 -13.66 -18.68
CA ARG A 183 -45.38 -13.61 -19.92
C ARG A 183 -46.86 -13.31 -19.62
N ILE A 184 -47.10 -12.28 -18.83
CA ILE A 184 -48.43 -11.79 -18.47
C ILE A 184 -48.79 -10.64 -19.41
N TYR A 185 -49.99 -10.68 -19.99
CA TYR A 185 -50.51 -9.60 -20.81
C TYR A 185 -51.26 -8.59 -19.92
N GLN A 186 -50.60 -7.47 -19.61
CA GLN A 186 -51.12 -6.33 -18.85
C GLN A 186 -50.64 -5.06 -19.55
N PRO A 187 -51.29 -4.66 -20.66
CA PRO A 187 -50.71 -3.68 -21.58
C PRO A 187 -50.56 -2.29 -20.96
N VAL A 188 -49.50 -1.60 -21.38
CA VAL A 188 -49.23 -0.20 -21.06
C VAL A 188 -48.89 0.57 -22.32
N CYS A 189 -49.37 1.82 -22.41
CA CYS A 189 -48.94 2.76 -23.42
C CYS A 189 -47.71 3.52 -22.89
N GLY A 190 -46.59 3.41 -23.61
CA GLY A 190 -45.38 4.14 -23.30
C GLY A 190 -45.45 5.60 -23.76
N SER A 191 -44.62 6.46 -23.17
CA SER A 191 -44.45 7.86 -23.57
C SER A 191 -43.90 8.04 -25.00
N ASP A 192 -43.50 6.94 -25.64
CA ASP A 192 -43.09 6.84 -27.04
C ASP A 192 -44.26 6.49 -27.98
N GLY A 193 -45.49 6.43 -27.46
CA GLY A 193 -46.70 6.09 -28.22
C GLY A 193 -46.79 4.61 -28.60
N HIS A 194 -45.95 3.73 -28.04
CA HIS A 194 -45.98 2.30 -28.32
C HIS A 194 -46.69 1.51 -27.22
N THR A 195 -47.42 0.47 -27.62
CA THR A 195 -48.08 -0.45 -26.69
C THR A 195 -47.13 -1.59 -26.33
N TYR A 196 -46.96 -1.83 -25.03
CA TYR A 196 -46.11 -2.88 -24.51
C TYR A 196 -46.93 -3.98 -23.83
N PRO A 197 -46.58 -5.29 -24.00
CA PRO A 197 -47.33 -6.41 -23.40
C PRO A 197 -47.45 -6.32 -21.88
N ASN A 198 -46.43 -5.76 -21.22
CA ASN A 198 -46.46 -5.36 -19.83
C ASN A 198 -45.35 -4.35 -19.52
N SER A 199 -45.43 -3.72 -18.35
CA SER A 199 -44.45 -2.74 -17.89
C SER A 199 -43.03 -3.29 -17.72
N CYS A 200 -42.85 -4.60 -17.52
CA CYS A 200 -41.53 -5.22 -17.47
C CYS A 200 -40.87 -5.22 -18.85
N VAL A 201 -41.60 -5.68 -19.88
CA VAL A 201 -41.13 -5.69 -21.28
C VAL A 201 -40.79 -4.27 -21.72
N MET A 202 -41.64 -3.30 -21.42
CA MET A 202 -41.38 -1.87 -21.69
C MET A 202 -40.03 -1.41 -21.11
N LYS A 203 -39.75 -1.69 -19.83
CA LYS A 203 -38.49 -1.29 -19.19
C LYS A 203 -37.27 -2.01 -19.76
N VAL A 204 -37.41 -3.27 -20.16
CA VAL A 204 -36.34 -4.03 -20.80
C VAL A 204 -36.03 -3.46 -22.17
N GLU A 205 -37.04 -3.15 -22.97
CA GLU A 205 -36.86 -2.54 -24.29
C GLU A 205 -36.29 -1.13 -24.20
N ALA A 206 -36.82 -0.30 -23.29
CA ALA A 206 -36.27 1.02 -22.98
C ALA A 206 -34.78 0.94 -22.60
N CYS A 207 -34.42 -0.01 -21.72
CA CYS A 207 -33.03 -0.25 -21.34
C CYS A 207 -32.15 -0.66 -22.53
N ARG A 208 -32.62 -1.57 -23.39
CA ARG A 208 -31.89 -2.07 -24.57
C ARG A 208 -31.68 -0.98 -25.63
N LYS A 209 -32.65 -0.08 -25.78
CA LYS A 209 -32.56 1.08 -26.68
C LYS A 209 -31.85 2.29 -26.05
N ASN A 210 -31.52 2.22 -24.76
CA ASN A 210 -31.00 3.34 -23.98
C ASN A 210 -31.92 4.58 -24.04
N GLU A 211 -33.23 4.34 -24.07
CA GLU A 211 -34.29 5.35 -24.07
C GLU A 211 -34.94 5.41 -22.68
N ASP A 212 -35.45 6.59 -22.31
CA ASP A 212 -36.23 6.76 -21.09
C ASP A 212 -37.72 6.74 -21.44
N ILE A 213 -38.33 5.55 -21.37
CA ILE A 213 -39.75 5.32 -21.67
C ILE A 213 -40.50 5.17 -20.36
N SER A 214 -41.45 6.07 -20.13
CA SER A 214 -42.35 6.05 -18.97
C SER A 214 -43.73 5.54 -19.38
N VAL A 215 -44.55 5.08 -18.42
CA VAL A 215 -45.94 4.72 -18.71
C VAL A 215 -46.77 5.99 -18.83
N GLU A 216 -47.35 6.23 -20.00
CA GLU A 216 -48.30 7.33 -20.21
C GLU A 216 -49.68 6.98 -19.64
N HIS A 217 -50.19 5.79 -19.97
CA HIS A 217 -51.40 5.23 -19.35
C HIS A 217 -51.43 3.70 -19.37
N LYS A 218 -52.35 3.12 -18.59
CA LYS A 218 -52.66 1.69 -18.64
C LYS A 218 -53.54 1.38 -19.86
N GLY A 219 -53.41 0.20 -20.43
CA GLY A 219 -54.09 -0.18 -21.67
C GLY A 219 -53.21 0.04 -22.90
N GLU A 220 -53.77 -0.21 -24.08
CA GLU A 220 -53.08 -0.03 -25.36
C GLU A 220 -53.19 1.44 -25.80
N CYS A 221 -52.21 1.97 -26.54
CA CYS A 221 -52.22 3.37 -27.00
C CYS A 221 -53.40 3.70 -27.94
N ASN A 222 -54.03 2.68 -28.53
CA ASN A 222 -55.17 2.82 -29.43
C ASN A 222 -56.52 2.65 -28.74
N ASP A 223 -56.53 2.36 -27.44
CA ASP A 223 -57.77 2.41 -26.67
C ASP A 223 -58.20 3.87 -26.60
N GLU A 224 -59.30 4.20 -27.27
CA GLU A 224 -59.88 5.54 -27.27
C GLU A 224 -59.91 6.06 -25.83
N LYS A 225 -59.33 7.25 -25.62
CA LYS A 225 -59.38 7.96 -24.34
C LYS A 225 -60.79 7.81 -23.75
N PRO A 226 -60.95 7.36 -22.49
CA PRO A 226 -62.26 7.41 -21.86
C PRO A 226 -62.72 8.86 -21.92
N GLN A 227 -63.77 9.12 -22.69
CA GLN A 227 -64.44 10.40 -22.72
C GLN A 227 -64.97 10.63 -21.30
N ASN A 228 -64.39 11.61 -20.60
CA ASN A 228 -64.97 12.14 -19.37
C ASN A 228 -66.40 12.59 -19.69
N LYS A 229 -67.38 11.89 -19.10
CA LYS A 229 -68.73 12.37 -18.85
C LYS A 229 -68.78 13.00 -17.46
#